data_AF-A0A1M6N2B2-F1
#
_entry.id   AF-A0A1M6N2B2-F1
#
_cell.length_a   1.000
_cell.length_b   1.000
_cell.length_c   1.000
_cell.angle_alpha   90.00
_cell.angle_beta   90.00
_cell.angle_gamma   90.00
#
_symmetry.space_group_name_H-M   'P 1'
#
loop_
_entity.id
_entity.type
_entity.pdbx_description
1 polymer ?
#
loop_
_entity_poly.entity_id
_entity_poly.type
_entity_poly.pdbx_seq_one_letter_code
_entity_poly.pdbx_strand_id
1 'polypeptide(L)'
;MSRGIGRVGAKLLAIFVDEPADFHPTSKLCKRVYGVAKVEKKHRVAVLRGMQTLVERDKVSIWRLRLENEKCDDEWFNGSRIRAPRHSSPLRSRRS
;
A
#
# COMPACT_ATOMS: atom_id res chain seq x y z
N MET A 1 -5.81 2.09 24.85
CA MET A 1 -6.38 0.99 24.02
C MET A 1 -5.46 0.72 22.84
N SER A 2 -4.62 -0.30 22.94
CA SER A 2 -3.84 -0.78 21.79
C SER A 2 -4.79 -1.46 20.81
N ARG A 3 -5.32 -0.70 19.84
CA ARG A 3 -6.12 -1.26 18.76
C ARG A 3 -5.14 -1.87 17.77
N GLY A 4 -4.98 -3.19 17.74
CA GLY A 4 -4.18 -3.88 16.73
C GLY A 4 -4.61 -3.50 15.30
N ILE A 5 -3.89 -4.00 14.29
CA ILE A 5 -4.14 -3.73 12.85
C ILE A 5 -5.59 -4.04 12.40
N GLY A 6 -6.36 -4.77 13.23
CA GLY A 6 -7.74 -5.13 12.97
C GLY A 6 -7.85 -6.19 11.87
N ARG A 7 -9.04 -6.78 11.72
CA ARG A 7 -9.25 -7.88 10.76
C ARG A 7 -9.00 -7.46 9.31
N VAL A 8 -9.40 -6.24 8.96
CA VAL A 8 -9.20 -5.69 7.60
C VAL A 8 -7.72 -5.46 7.32
N GLY A 9 -7.00 -4.80 8.24
CA GLY A 9 -5.58 -4.53 8.06
C GLY A 9 -4.75 -5.83 8.01
N ALA A 10 -5.12 -6.87 8.77
CA ALA A 10 -4.40 -8.14 8.76
C ALA A 10 -4.54 -8.85 7.40
N LYS A 11 -5.74 -8.82 6.82
CA LYS A 11 -5.98 -9.34 5.46
C LYS A 11 -5.24 -8.53 4.40
N LEU A 12 -5.22 -7.21 4.53
CA LEU A 12 -4.48 -6.35 3.61
C LEU A 12 -2.99 -6.65 3.68
N LEU A 13 -2.42 -6.75 4.90
CA LEU A 13 -1.01 -7.12 5.09
C LEU A 13 -0.69 -8.46 4.42
N ALA A 14 -1.52 -9.48 4.61
CA ALA A 14 -1.32 -10.78 3.95
C ALA A 14 -1.26 -10.64 2.42
N ILE A 15 -2.17 -9.87 1.81
CA ILE A 15 -2.14 -9.63 0.35
C ILE A 15 -0.79 -9.04 -0.10
N PHE A 16 -0.26 -8.04 0.61
CA PHE A 16 1.02 -7.40 0.24
C PHE A 16 2.26 -8.26 0.58
N VAL A 17 2.13 -9.24 1.48
CA VAL A 17 3.18 -10.21 1.78
C VAL A 17 3.20 -11.33 0.75
N ASP A 18 2.03 -11.82 0.34
CA ASP A 18 1.88 -12.89 -0.65
C ASP A 18 2.17 -12.40 -2.06
N GLU A 19 1.74 -11.17 -2.38
CA GLU A 19 1.90 -10.54 -3.68
C GLU A 19 2.64 -9.19 -3.52
N PRO A 20 3.92 -9.19 -3.11
CA PRO A 20 4.69 -7.96 -2.94
C PRO A 20 4.95 -7.25 -4.28
N ALA A 21 4.54 -7.89 -5.39
CA ALA A 21 4.83 -7.50 -6.74
C ALA A 21 3.78 -6.66 -7.45
N ASP A 22 2.57 -6.74 -6.94
CA ASP A 22 1.42 -6.37 -7.73
C ASP A 22 0.93 -4.97 -7.40
N PHE A 23 0.28 -4.39 -8.40
CA PHE A 23 -0.61 -3.26 -8.19
C PHE A 23 -1.96 -3.78 -7.76
N HIS A 24 -2.49 -3.17 -6.70
CA HIS A 24 -3.77 -3.53 -6.12
C HIS A 24 -4.72 -2.32 -6.16
N PRO A 25 -5.59 -2.23 -7.18
CA PRO A 25 -6.67 -1.26 -7.18
C PRO A 25 -7.57 -1.41 -5.96
N THR A 26 -8.11 -0.30 -5.46
CA THR A 26 -8.95 -0.29 -4.26
C THR A 26 -10.17 -1.22 -4.39
N SER A 27 -10.80 -1.33 -5.56
CA SER A 27 -11.87 -2.31 -5.78
C SER A 27 -11.40 -3.77 -5.73
N LYS A 28 -10.21 -4.09 -6.26
CA LYS A 28 -9.61 -5.44 -6.18
C LYS A 28 -9.38 -5.80 -4.70
N LEU A 29 -8.82 -4.88 -3.91
CA LEU A 29 -8.63 -5.06 -2.47
C LEU A 29 -9.97 -5.28 -1.76
N CYS A 30 -11.00 -4.48 -2.06
CA CYS A 30 -12.33 -4.65 -1.47
C CYS A 30 -12.91 -6.05 -1.76
N LYS A 31 -12.85 -6.50 -3.02
CA LYS A 31 -13.35 -7.82 -3.42
C LYS A 31 -12.62 -8.94 -2.68
N ARG A 32 -11.28 -8.87 -2.56
CA ARG A 32 -10.49 -9.88 -1.85
C ARG A 32 -10.70 -9.88 -0.34
N VAL A 33 -10.76 -8.70 0.28
CA VAL A 33 -10.92 -8.58 1.74
C VAL A 33 -12.31 -9.05 2.18
N TYR A 34 -13.35 -8.70 1.43
CA TYR A 34 -14.75 -8.96 1.81
C TYR A 34 -15.40 -10.15 1.09
N GLY A 35 -14.81 -10.69 0.03
CA GLY A 35 -15.40 -11.77 -0.76
C GLY A 35 -16.69 -11.37 -1.48
N VAL A 36 -16.83 -10.10 -1.86
CA VAL A 36 -18.06 -9.54 -2.45
C VAL A 36 -17.94 -9.34 -3.96
N ALA A 37 -19.03 -9.60 -4.68
CA ALA A 37 -19.10 -9.33 -6.12
C ALA A 37 -19.19 -7.82 -6.42
N LYS A 38 -20.01 -7.10 -5.64
CA LYS A 38 -20.23 -5.64 -5.78
C LYS A 38 -19.56 -4.88 -4.64
N VAL A 39 -18.74 -3.89 -5.00
CA VAL A 39 -18.04 -3.04 -4.03
C VAL A 39 -18.90 -1.82 -3.70
N GLU A 40 -19.27 -1.70 -2.43
CA GLU A 40 -20.00 -0.55 -1.89
C GLU A 40 -19.06 0.46 -1.23
N LYS A 41 -19.58 1.68 -1.01
CA LYS A 41 -18.83 2.77 -0.35
C LYS A 41 -18.27 2.34 1.02
N LYS A 42 -19.04 1.58 1.81
CA LYS A 42 -18.59 1.08 3.13
C LYS A 42 -17.34 0.20 3.03
N HIS A 43 -17.24 -0.64 2.00
CA HIS A 43 -16.08 -1.50 1.77
C HIS A 43 -14.85 -0.65 1.42
N ARG A 44 -15.02 0.32 0.52
CA ARG A 44 -13.97 1.27 0.12
C ARG A 44 -13.43 2.03 1.33
N VAL A 45 -14.31 2.64 2.12
CA VAL A 45 -13.92 3.41 3.32
C VAL A 45 -13.14 2.55 4.30
N ALA A 46 -13.60 1.32 4.55
CA ALA A 46 -12.92 0.42 5.47
C ALA A 46 -11.56 -0.05 4.96
N VAL A 47 -11.41 -0.34 3.66
CA VAL A 47 -10.11 -0.65 3.05
C VAL A 47 -9.16 0.54 3.13
N LEU A 48 -9.61 1.75 2.75
CA LEU A 48 -8.80 2.96 2.80
C LEU A 48 -8.28 3.22 4.22
N ARG A 49 -9.14 3.10 5.23
CA ARG A 49 -8.74 3.23 6.64
C ARG A 49 -7.75 2.14 7.06
N GLY A 50 -7.97 0.90 6.64
CA GLY A 50 -7.06 -0.21 6.90
C GLY A 50 -5.67 0.01 6.29
N MET A 51 -5.62 0.46 5.04
CA MET A 51 -4.37 0.81 4.34
C MET A 51 -3.63 1.94 5.06
N GLN A 52 -4.36 2.98 5.46
CA GLN A 52 -3.78 4.10 6.20
C GLN A 52 -3.19 3.65 7.55
N THR A 53 -3.86 2.75 8.27
CA THR A 53 -3.29 2.15 9.49
C THR A 53 -2.02 1.33 9.24
N LEU A 54 -1.91 0.65 8.09
CA LEU A 54 -0.70 -0.10 7.74
C LEU A 54 0.48 0.83 7.44
N VAL A 55 0.23 1.94 6.74
CA VAL A 55 1.21 2.98 6.44
C VAL A 55 1.67 3.68 7.73
N GLU A 56 0.73 4.12 8.57
CA GLU A 56 1.02 4.81 9.84
C GLU A 56 1.84 3.97 10.82
N ARG A 57 1.79 2.63 10.70
CA ARG A 57 2.50 1.71 11.59
C ARG A 57 3.79 1.15 11.01
N ASP A 58 4.20 1.64 9.84
CA ASP A 58 5.41 1.24 9.12
C ASP A 58 5.60 -0.30 9.04
N LYS A 59 4.49 -1.03 8.88
CA LYS A 59 4.52 -2.49 8.79
C LYS A 59 4.99 -2.99 7.44
N VAL A 60 4.79 -2.15 6.43
CA VAL A 60 5.07 -2.42 5.02
C VAL A 60 5.18 -1.06 4.33
N SER A 61 6.16 -0.92 3.43
CA SER A 61 6.35 0.29 2.63
C SER A 61 5.28 0.39 1.53
N ILE A 62 4.03 0.64 1.91
CA ILE A 62 2.90 0.75 0.98
C ILE A 62 2.81 2.16 0.42
N TRP A 63 2.73 2.28 -0.90
CA TRP A 63 2.57 3.53 -1.63
C TRP A 63 1.19 3.57 -2.28
N ARG A 64 0.64 4.78 -2.42
CA ARG A 64 -0.66 5.05 -3.05
C ARG A 64 -0.46 5.92 -4.27
N LEU A 65 -0.91 5.44 -5.43
CA LEU A 65 -1.07 6.24 -6.63
C LEU A 65 -2.52 6.68 -6.74
N ARG A 66 -2.72 7.99 -6.89
CA ARG A 66 -4.02 8.60 -7.16
C ARG A 66 -3.88 9.47 -8.40
N LEU A 67 -4.73 9.23 -9.38
CA LEU A 67 -4.87 10.12 -10.53
C LEU A 67 -5.85 11.24 -10.15
N GLU A 68 -5.34 12.47 -10.09
CA GLU A 68 -6.20 13.63 -9.87
C GLU A 68 -7.04 13.90 -11.13
N ASN A 69 -8.31 14.27 -10.93
CA ASN A 69 -9.31 14.58 -11.97
C ASN A 69 -9.97 13.40 -12.70
N GLU A 70 -9.66 12.15 -12.36
CA GLU A 70 -10.40 10.99 -12.83
C GLU A 70 -11.15 10.27 -11.71
N LYS A 71 -12.36 9.75 -12.00
CA LYS A 71 -13.08 8.83 -11.11
C LYS A 71 -12.46 7.42 -11.15
N CYS A 72 -11.14 7.34 -11.06
CA CYS A 72 -10.39 6.10 -11.07
C CYS A 72 -10.17 5.59 -9.64
N ASP A 73 -10.02 4.27 -9.50
CA ASP A 73 -9.69 3.67 -8.21
C ASP A 73 -8.27 4.04 -7.81
N ASP A 74 -8.04 4.31 -6.53
CA ASP A 74 -6.66 4.43 -6.04
C ASP A 74 -5.94 3.09 -6.20
N GLU A 75 -4.70 3.15 -6.67
CA GLU A 75 -3.83 1.99 -6.80
C GLU A 75 -2.83 1.94 -5.65
N TRP A 76 -2.62 0.74 -5.12
CA TRP A 76 -1.75 0.50 -3.99
C TRP A 76 -0.71 -0.54 -4.34
N PHE A 77 0.54 -0.32 -3.95
CA PHE A 77 1.65 -1.23 -4.23
C PHE A 77 2.73 -1.12 -3.17
N ASN A 78 3.59 -2.13 -3.12
CA ASN A 78 4.73 -2.14 -2.21
C ASN A 78 5.90 -1.33 -2.81
N GLY A 79 6.16 -0.17 -2.22
CA GLY A 79 7.24 0.74 -2.58
C GLY A 79 8.64 0.30 -2.14
N SER A 80 8.79 -0.81 -1.40
CA SER A 80 10.13 -1.41 -1.18
C SER A 80 10.83 -1.82 -2.49
N ARG A 81 10.07 -1.89 -3.60
CA ARG A 81 10.57 -2.04 -4.98
C ARG A 81 11.25 -0.81 -5.54
N ILE A 82 10.88 0.39 -5.07
CA ILE A 82 11.53 1.63 -5.45
C ILE A 82 12.74 1.80 -4.52
N ARG A 83 13.74 0.93 -4.67
CA ARG A 83 15.08 1.31 -4.21
C ARG A 83 15.45 2.54 -5.03
N ALA A 84 15.48 3.70 -4.37
CA ALA A 84 16.12 4.88 -4.95
C ALA A 84 17.47 4.45 -5.57
N PRO A 85 17.86 4.97 -6.74
CA PRO A 85 19.22 4.76 -7.20
C PRO A 85 20.12 5.15 -6.05
N ARG A 86 20.92 4.21 -5.55
CA ARG A 86 21.89 4.49 -4.49
C ARG A 86 22.62 5.72 -4.97
N HIS A 87 22.46 6.84 -4.25
CA HIS A 87 23.20 8.04 -4.49
C HIS A 87 24.65 7.58 -4.63
N SER A 88 25.19 7.59 -5.85
CA SER A 88 26.59 7.32 -6.08
C SER A 88 27.29 8.42 -5.32
N SER A 89 27.77 8.10 -4.11
CA SER A 89 28.56 9.01 -3.32
C SER A 89 29.65 9.53 -4.24
N PRO A 90 29.79 10.85 -4.43
CA PRO A 90 30.89 11.36 -5.22
C PRO A 90 32.16 10.85 -4.53
N LEU A 91 32.93 10.06 -5.28
CA LEU A 91 34.24 9.57 -4.86
C LEU A 91 35.01 10.79 -4.36
N ARG A 92 35.24 10.81 -3.06
CA ARG A 92 36.04 11.82 -2.37
C ARG A 92 37.42 11.76 -2.99
N SER A 93 37.69 12.64 -3.96
CA SER A 93 38.99 12.80 -4.59
C SER A 93 39.96 13.32 -3.53
N ARG A 94 40.62 12.38 -2.85
CA ARG A 94 41.85 12.65 -2.12
C ARG A 94 42.99 12.58 -3.15
N ARG A 95 43.49 13.74 -3.55
CA ARG A 95 44.88 13.97 -4.00
C ARG A 95 45.39 15.08 -3.07
N SER A 96 46.27 14.77 -2.12
CA SER A 96 47.74 14.67 -2.27
C SER A 96 48.32 16.02 -2.60
#